data_AF-H3CYT1-F1
#
_entry.id   AF-H3CYT1-F1
#
_cell.length_a   1.000
_cell.length_b   1.000
_cell.length_c   1.000
_cell.angle_alpha   90.00
_cell.angle_beta   90.00
_cell.angle_gamma   90.00
#
_symmetry.space_group_name_H-M   'P 1'
#
loop_
_entity.id
_entity.type
_entity.pdbx_description
1 polymer ?
#
loop_
_entity_poly.entity_id
_entity_poly.type
_entity_poly.pdbx_seq_one_letter_code
_entity_poly.pdbx_strand_id
1 'polypeptide(L)'
;NTQKDVAPGNGLTRAAIIEMMAKNFERLPDIEKKLFLYGPMYLGGNAALAGLISNSLYRRTLNVKQAAISSSLPMAVLPFITTFALYNAAVSSPLMSADLNCPSCVMMRGALIGVVGGGVYPILLALPVNVGLAARYSTAPLPEKGGQIRFWVDVTRPILRRMRAVLVLQGFFGTYLSSRHFQTYTQLVEMTFASHREELKD
;
A
#
# COMPACT_ATOMS: atom_id res chain seq x y z
N ASN A 1 8.50 46.95 -0.63
CA ASN A 1 9.30 46.94 -1.86
C ASN A 1 8.71 45.89 -2.81
N THR A 2 7.84 46.37 -3.72
CA THR A 2 7.31 45.72 -4.96
C THR A 2 6.82 44.27 -4.84
N GLN A 3 5.53 43.99 -4.68
CA GLN A 3 4.50 44.03 -5.74
C GLN A 3 5.10 44.03 -7.15
N LYS A 4 5.15 42.84 -7.75
CA LYS A 4 5.14 42.66 -9.21
C LYS A 4 3.88 41.89 -9.55
N ASP A 5 2.88 42.65 -9.95
CA ASP A 5 1.73 42.18 -10.69
C ASP A 5 2.23 41.41 -11.93
N VAL A 6 1.83 40.14 -12.04
CA VAL A 6 1.93 39.39 -13.29
C VAL A 6 0.52 39.35 -13.88
N ALA A 7 0.42 39.82 -15.12
CA ALA A 7 -0.80 40.02 -15.89
C ALA A 7 -1.78 38.81 -15.92
N PRO A 8 -3.09 39.04 -16.16
CA PRO A 8 -4.10 37.99 -16.23
C PRO A 8 -4.02 37.29 -17.60
N GLY A 9 -3.12 36.32 -17.71
CA GLY A 9 -3.15 35.34 -18.80
C GLY A 9 -3.77 34.04 -18.29
N ASN A 10 -4.85 33.60 -18.96
CA ASN A 10 -5.58 32.33 -18.90
C ASN A 10 -4.81 31.08 -18.40
N GLY A 11 -4.38 31.10 -17.14
CA GLY A 11 -3.77 29.97 -16.44
C GLY A 11 -4.76 29.43 -15.43
N LEU A 12 -5.33 28.26 -15.72
CA LEU A 12 -6.24 27.58 -14.82
C LEU A 12 -5.55 27.34 -13.47
N THR A 13 -6.13 27.86 -12.38
CA THR A 13 -5.53 27.70 -11.05
C THR A 13 -5.57 26.22 -10.63
N ARG A 14 -4.60 25.76 -9.83
CA ARG A 14 -4.60 24.37 -9.32
C ARG A 14 -5.92 23.99 -8.63
N ALA A 15 -6.54 24.95 -7.93
CA ALA A 15 -7.84 24.76 -7.29
C ALA A 15 -8.95 24.49 -8.31
N ALA A 16 -9.03 25.27 -9.39
CA ALA A 16 -10.00 25.07 -10.47
C ALA A 16 -9.79 23.73 -11.19
N ILE A 17 -8.54 23.31 -11.40
CA ILE A 17 -8.23 21.99 -11.96
C ILE A 17 -8.76 20.87 -11.05
N ILE A 18 -8.51 20.96 -9.74
CA ILE A 18 -8.96 19.97 -8.76
C ILE A 18 -10.50 19.90 -8.72
N GLU A 19 -11.17 21.05 -8.77
CA GLU A 19 -12.64 21.12 -8.79
C GLU A 19 -13.22 20.47 -10.05
N MET A 20 -12.65 20.76 -11.22
CA MET A 20 -13.08 20.13 -12.47
C MET A 20 -12.76 18.63 -12.52
N MET A 21 -11.60 18.21 -11.99
CA MET A 21 -11.29 16.79 -11.82
C MET A 21 -12.30 16.12 -10.88
N ALA A 22 -12.71 16.75 -9.77
CA ALA A 22 -13.70 16.18 -8.88
C ALA A 22 -15.07 16.02 -9.58
N LYS A 23 -15.51 17.02 -10.35
CA LYS A 23 -16.76 16.96 -11.13
C LYS A 23 -16.72 15.88 -12.21
N ASN A 24 -15.59 15.74 -12.91
CA ASN A 24 -15.42 14.69 -13.92
C ASN A 24 -15.21 13.31 -13.29
N PHE A 25 -14.71 13.23 -12.05
CA PHE A 25 -14.59 11.98 -11.33
C PHE A 25 -15.98 11.37 -11.10
N GLU A 26 -17.00 12.19 -10.86
CA GLU A 26 -18.40 11.76 -10.80
C GLU A 26 -18.97 11.28 -12.14
N ARG A 27 -18.32 11.57 -13.27
CA ARG A 27 -18.74 11.09 -14.60
C ARG A 27 -18.11 9.75 -14.99
N LEU A 28 -17.09 9.29 -14.25
CA LEU A 28 -16.45 7.99 -14.49
C LEU A 28 -17.43 6.82 -14.30
N PRO A 29 -17.20 5.68 -14.99
CA PRO A 29 -17.91 4.44 -14.72
C PRO A 29 -17.79 4.02 -13.24
N ASP A 30 -18.86 3.47 -12.67
CA ASP A 30 -18.89 3.08 -11.25
C ASP A 30 -17.79 2.09 -10.86
N ILE A 31 -17.39 1.21 -11.79
CA ILE A 31 -16.32 0.23 -11.57
C ILE A 31 -14.98 0.94 -11.36
N GLU A 32 -14.69 1.95 -12.16
CA GLU A 32 -13.42 2.70 -12.08
C GLU A 32 -13.36 3.57 -10.83
N LYS A 33 -14.47 4.25 -10.49
CA LYS A 33 -14.59 4.99 -9.23
C LYS A 33 -14.36 4.09 -8.02
N LYS A 34 -15.04 2.95 -7.97
CA LYS A 34 -14.91 1.99 -6.87
C LYS A 34 -13.50 1.44 -6.77
N LEU A 35 -12.86 1.12 -7.90
CA LEU A 35 -11.49 0.64 -7.93
C LEU A 35 -10.50 1.73 -7.47
N PHE A 36 -10.73 2.98 -7.83
CA PHE A 36 -9.91 4.11 -7.39
C PHE A 36 -10.01 4.33 -5.87
N LEU A 37 -11.25 4.36 -5.34
CA LEU A 37 -11.52 4.63 -3.92
C LEU A 37 -11.17 3.46 -3.00
N TYR A 38 -11.60 2.24 -3.35
CA TYR A 38 -11.45 1.06 -2.49
C TYR A 38 -10.21 0.24 -2.81
N GLY A 39 -9.55 0.49 -3.94
CA GLY A 39 -8.31 -0.19 -4.32
C GLY A 39 -7.26 -0.26 -3.21
N PRO A 40 -6.87 0.89 -2.61
CA PRO A 40 -5.90 0.90 -1.50
C PRO A 40 -6.38 0.08 -0.30
N MET A 41 -7.69 0.05 -0.05
CA MET A 41 -8.30 -0.74 1.03
C MET A 41 -8.19 -2.24 0.76
N TYR A 42 -8.39 -2.69 -0.48
CA TYR A 42 -8.17 -4.10 -0.86
C TYR A 42 -6.70 -4.51 -0.73
N LEU A 43 -5.77 -3.65 -1.14
CA LEU A 43 -4.35 -3.92 -0.98
C LEU A 43 -3.96 -4.00 0.50
N GLY A 44 -4.49 -3.11 1.35
CA GLY A 44 -4.37 -3.19 2.80
C GLY A 44 -4.99 -4.47 3.37
N GLY A 45 -6.17 -4.88 2.88
CA GLY A 45 -6.82 -6.14 3.27
C GLY A 45 -5.94 -7.35 3.01
N ASN A 46 -5.31 -7.42 1.83
CA ASN A 46 -4.34 -8.46 1.51
C ASN A 46 -3.13 -8.44 2.46
N ALA A 47 -2.65 -7.25 2.83
CA ALA A 47 -1.57 -7.11 3.81
C ALA A 47 -1.97 -7.65 5.20
N ALA A 48 -3.22 -7.41 5.63
CA ALA A 48 -3.76 -7.96 6.86
C ALA A 48 -3.74 -9.50 6.84
N LEU A 49 -4.19 -10.10 5.74
CA LEU A 49 -4.15 -11.55 5.55
C LEU A 49 -2.73 -12.08 5.55
N ALA A 50 -1.80 -11.41 4.86
CA ALA A 50 -0.39 -11.77 4.87
C ALA A 50 0.21 -11.75 6.29
N GLY A 51 -0.16 -10.76 7.11
CA GLY A 51 0.22 -10.69 8.52
C GLY A 51 -0.37 -11.80 9.37
N LEU A 52 -1.64 -12.16 9.19
CA LEU A 52 -2.27 -13.30 9.86
C LEU A 52 -1.63 -14.64 9.48
N ILE A 53 -1.36 -14.85 8.18
CA ILE A 53 -0.69 -16.06 7.68
C ILE A 53 0.72 -16.14 8.27
N SER A 54 1.47 -15.04 8.23
CA SER A 54 2.82 -14.99 8.80
C SER A 54 2.79 -15.29 10.30
N ASN A 55 1.88 -14.68 11.06
CA ASN A 55 1.68 -14.95 12.48
C ASN A 55 1.42 -16.44 12.73
N SER A 56 0.50 -17.04 11.97
CA SER A 56 0.18 -18.47 12.08
C SER A 56 1.39 -19.37 11.83
N LEU A 57 2.20 -19.04 10.81
CA LEU A 57 3.43 -19.77 10.50
C LEU A 57 4.47 -19.68 11.62
N TYR A 58 4.75 -18.48 12.14
CA TYR A 58 5.68 -18.32 13.26
C TYR A 58 5.18 -19.01 14.53
N ARG A 59 3.89 -18.90 14.86
CA ARG A 59 3.30 -19.59 16.02
C ARG A 59 3.48 -21.09 15.94
N ARG A 60 3.28 -21.69 14.76
CA ARG A 60 3.50 -23.13 14.54
C ARG A 60 4.97 -23.50 14.67
N THR A 61 5.88 -22.70 14.12
CA THR A 61 7.33 -22.96 14.20
C THR A 61 7.86 -22.82 15.63
N LEU A 62 7.36 -21.86 16.42
CA LEU A 62 7.80 -21.59 17.80
C LEU A 62 6.90 -22.24 18.87
N ASN A 63 5.97 -23.11 18.44
CA ASN A 63 5.02 -23.83 19.29
C ASN A 63 4.20 -22.92 20.25
N VAL A 64 3.88 -21.71 19.82
CA VAL A 64 3.13 -20.72 20.62
C VAL A 64 1.63 -20.96 20.48
N LYS A 65 0.97 -21.39 21.56
CA LYS A 65 -0.50 -21.61 21.60
C LYS A 65 -1.26 -20.50 22.32
N GLN A 66 -0.61 -19.79 23.23
CA GLN A 66 -1.16 -18.71 24.04
C GLN A 66 -1.35 -17.42 23.21
N ALA A 67 -2.16 -16.48 23.68
CA ALA A 67 -2.28 -15.14 23.09
C ALA A 67 -2.66 -15.13 21.59
N ALA A 68 -3.50 -16.08 21.15
CA ALA A 68 -3.87 -16.22 19.73
C ALA A 68 -4.57 -14.96 19.19
N ILE A 69 -5.57 -14.45 19.92
CA ILE A 69 -6.32 -13.25 19.52
C ILE A 69 -5.46 -11.99 19.66
N SER A 70 -4.78 -11.84 20.80
CA SER A 70 -3.99 -10.64 21.10
C SER A 70 -2.75 -10.49 20.22
N SER A 71 -2.18 -11.59 19.69
CA SER A 71 -1.15 -11.51 18.65
C SER A 71 -1.75 -11.33 17.25
N SER A 72 -2.90 -11.92 16.95
CA SER A 72 -3.48 -11.84 15.59
C SER A 72 -4.04 -10.46 15.24
N LEU A 73 -4.64 -9.76 16.22
CA LEU A 73 -5.15 -8.39 16.03
C LEU A 73 -4.10 -7.41 15.48
N PRO A 74 -2.95 -7.18 16.16
CA PRO A 74 -1.93 -6.27 15.64
C PRO A 74 -1.32 -6.78 14.34
N MET A 75 -1.24 -8.10 14.13
CA MET A 75 -0.74 -8.67 12.88
C MET A 75 -1.69 -8.50 11.69
N ALA A 76 -2.98 -8.23 11.92
CA ALA A 76 -3.91 -7.85 10.87
C ALA A 76 -3.97 -6.33 10.69
N VAL A 77 -4.17 -5.60 11.79
CA VAL A 77 -4.45 -4.16 11.77
C VAL A 77 -3.23 -3.35 11.34
N LEU A 78 -2.04 -3.65 11.86
CA LEU A 78 -0.85 -2.85 11.52
C LEU A 78 -0.50 -2.99 10.04
N PRO A 79 -0.35 -4.19 9.45
CA PRO A 79 -0.08 -4.33 8.02
C PRO A 79 -1.17 -3.71 7.13
N PHE A 80 -2.44 -3.77 7.54
CA PHE A 80 -3.55 -3.12 6.85
C PHE A 80 -3.33 -1.60 6.76
N ILE A 81 -3.23 -0.94 7.92
CA ILE A 81 -3.16 0.51 7.99
C ILE A 81 -1.87 1.00 7.33
N THR A 82 -0.73 0.34 7.59
CA THR A 82 0.54 0.75 7.00
C THR A 82 0.53 0.66 5.48
N THR A 83 0.01 -0.42 4.91
CA THR A 83 -0.05 -0.60 3.45
C THR A 83 -1.03 0.38 2.81
N PHE A 84 -2.20 0.57 3.44
CA PHE A 84 -3.19 1.55 2.99
C PHE A 84 -2.61 2.97 3.00
N ALA A 85 -1.97 3.37 4.10
CA ALA A 85 -1.37 4.70 4.24
C ALA A 85 -0.21 4.90 3.25
N LEU A 86 0.70 3.93 3.14
CA LEU A 86 1.82 3.99 2.19
C LEU A 86 1.35 4.09 0.76
N TYR A 87 0.35 3.29 0.36
CA TYR A 87 -0.21 3.35 -0.99
C TYR A 87 -0.80 4.73 -1.29
N ASN A 88 -1.60 5.28 -0.37
CA ASN A 88 -2.18 6.61 -0.56
C ASN A 88 -1.11 7.71 -0.61
N ALA A 89 -0.10 7.65 0.25
CA ALA A 89 0.95 8.67 0.32
C ALA A 89 1.92 8.63 -0.87
N ALA A 90 2.23 7.45 -1.40
CA ALA A 90 3.26 7.30 -2.44
C ALA A 90 2.71 7.07 -3.86
N VAL A 91 1.44 6.68 -4.00
CA VAL A 91 0.78 6.44 -5.29
C VAL A 91 -0.42 7.36 -5.46
N SER A 92 -1.48 7.23 -4.64
CA SER A 92 -2.75 7.94 -4.89
C SER A 92 -2.60 9.46 -4.85
N SER A 93 -1.97 10.00 -3.81
CA SER A 93 -1.83 11.46 -3.63
C SER A 93 -0.87 12.10 -4.65
N PRO A 94 0.33 11.55 -4.92
CA PRO A 94 1.22 12.07 -5.96
C PRO A 94 0.63 12.00 -7.38
N LEU A 95 -0.21 10.99 -7.64
CA LEU A 95 -0.92 10.87 -8.91
C LEU A 95 -1.95 12.00 -9.06
N MET A 96 -2.77 12.25 -8.05
CA MET A 96 -3.77 13.33 -8.06
C MET A 96 -3.15 14.74 -8.10
N SER A 97 -1.97 14.93 -7.52
CA SER A 97 -1.27 16.23 -7.53
C SER A 97 -0.50 16.52 -8.82
N ALA A 98 -0.56 15.61 -9.81
CA ALA A 98 0.20 15.63 -11.05
C ALA A 98 1.73 15.63 -10.86
N ASP A 99 2.20 15.19 -9.69
CA ASP A 99 3.63 15.04 -9.38
C ASP A 99 4.19 13.70 -9.91
N LEU A 100 3.30 12.75 -10.22
CA LEU A 100 3.65 11.41 -10.68
C LEU A 100 2.97 11.06 -12.01
N ASN A 101 3.62 11.41 -13.13
CA ASN A 101 3.05 11.26 -14.48
C ASN A 101 3.66 10.13 -15.34
N CYS A 102 4.62 9.35 -14.81
CA CYS A 102 5.23 8.25 -15.54
C CYS A 102 4.56 6.90 -15.21
N PRO A 103 4.04 6.15 -16.20
CA PRO A 103 3.33 4.89 -15.97
C PRO A 103 4.20 3.84 -15.28
N SER A 104 5.46 3.72 -15.72
CA SER A 104 6.43 2.79 -15.12
C SER A 104 6.73 3.14 -13.66
N CYS A 105 6.84 4.42 -13.31
CA CYS A 105 7.09 4.85 -11.93
C CYS A 105 5.92 4.50 -11.01
N VAL A 106 4.69 4.75 -11.46
CA VAL A 106 3.46 4.43 -10.71
C VAL A 106 3.37 2.93 -10.48
N MET A 107 3.59 2.14 -11.53
CA MET A 107 3.61 0.67 -11.47
C MET A 107 4.68 0.14 -10.50
N MET A 108 5.91 0.68 -10.60
CA MET A 108 7.01 0.29 -9.72
C MET A 108 6.75 0.66 -8.26
N ARG A 109 6.19 1.85 -7.98
CA ARG A 109 5.80 2.26 -6.62
C ARG A 109 4.70 1.36 -6.08
N GLY A 110 3.67 1.08 -6.87
CA GLY A 110 2.60 0.15 -6.48
C GLY A 110 3.11 -1.25 -6.18
N ALA A 111 3.96 -1.80 -7.05
CA ALA A 111 4.60 -3.10 -6.85
C ALA A 111 5.45 -3.13 -5.56
N LEU A 112 6.27 -2.09 -5.35
CA LEU A 112 7.13 -1.98 -4.18
C LEU A 112 6.31 -1.92 -2.89
N ILE A 113 5.24 -1.13 -2.86
CA ILE A 113 4.35 -1.04 -1.68
C ILE A 113 3.62 -2.36 -1.43
N GLY A 114 3.17 -3.03 -2.49
CA GLY A 114 2.58 -4.37 -2.38
C GLY A 114 3.56 -5.38 -1.78
N VAL A 115 4.76 -5.51 -2.34
CA VAL A 115 5.76 -6.48 -1.87
C VAL A 115 6.28 -6.11 -0.48
N VAL A 116 6.72 -4.88 -0.27
CA VAL A 116 7.37 -4.45 0.97
C VAL A 116 6.34 -4.21 2.06
N GLY A 117 5.35 -3.34 1.83
CA GLY A 117 4.32 -3.01 2.81
C GLY A 117 3.34 -4.16 3.03
N GLY A 118 2.88 -4.78 1.95
CA GLY A 118 1.88 -5.85 2.00
C GLY A 118 2.43 -7.26 2.22
N GLY A 119 3.74 -7.47 2.13
CA GLY A 119 4.34 -8.80 2.16
C GLY A 119 5.50 -8.94 3.15
N VAL A 120 6.60 -8.22 2.92
CA VAL A 120 7.83 -8.33 3.74
C VAL A 120 7.60 -7.75 5.14
N TYR A 121 6.97 -6.58 5.25
CA TYR A 121 6.66 -5.94 6.52
C TYR A 121 5.87 -6.85 7.48
N PRO A 122 4.75 -7.48 7.09
CA PRO A 122 4.06 -8.42 7.98
C PRO A 122 4.92 -9.59 8.44
N ILE A 123 5.84 -10.09 7.61
CA ILE A 123 6.76 -11.19 7.97
C ILE A 123 7.78 -10.74 9.02
N LEU A 124 8.34 -9.55 8.86
CA LEU A 124 9.28 -8.98 9.81
C LEU A 124 8.59 -8.57 11.12
N LEU A 125 7.36 -8.09 11.05
CA LEU A 125 6.56 -7.70 12.21
C LEU A 125 6.17 -8.90 13.07
N ALA A 126 5.80 -10.03 12.44
CA ALA A 126 5.39 -11.24 13.16
C ALA A 126 6.54 -11.92 13.92
N LEU A 127 7.78 -11.76 13.46
CA LEU A 127 8.96 -12.39 14.07
C LEU A 127 9.19 -11.99 15.54
N PRO A 128 9.43 -10.70 15.89
CA PRO A 128 9.68 -10.30 17.27
C PRO A 128 8.50 -10.58 18.19
N VAL A 129 7.26 -10.45 17.69
CA VAL A 129 6.04 -10.77 18.47
C VAL A 129 6.02 -12.24 18.88
N ASN A 130 6.26 -13.15 17.93
CA ASN A 130 6.21 -14.58 18.22
C ASN A 130 7.43 -15.09 18.99
N VAL A 131 8.61 -14.53 18.75
CA VAL A 131 9.81 -14.80 19.56
C VAL A 131 9.61 -14.33 21.00
N GLY A 132 9.05 -13.13 21.20
CA GLY A 132 8.73 -12.61 22.53
C GLY A 132 7.69 -13.44 23.27
N LEU A 133 6.66 -13.92 22.57
CA LEU A 133 5.69 -14.86 23.15
C LEU A 133 6.34 -16.20 23.51
N ALA A 134 7.22 -16.72 22.64
CA ALA A 134 7.94 -17.96 22.91
C ALA A 134 8.85 -17.84 24.15
N ALA A 135 9.50 -16.68 24.33
CA ALA A 135 10.28 -16.36 25.52
C ALA A 135 9.41 -16.28 26.77
N ARG A 136 8.27 -15.58 26.68
CA ARG A 136 7.36 -15.36 27.81
C ARG A 136 6.71 -16.65 28.32
N TYR A 137 6.37 -17.57 27.41
CA TYR A 137 5.67 -18.81 27.73
C TYR A 137 6.57 -20.04 27.69
N SER A 138 7.89 -19.86 27.53
CA SER A 138 8.89 -20.94 27.44
C SER A 138 8.51 -22.04 26.45
N THR A 139 7.96 -21.68 25.29
CA THR A 139 7.40 -22.67 24.33
C THR A 139 8.44 -23.23 23.38
N ALA A 140 9.59 -22.58 23.22
CA ALA A 140 10.69 -23.00 22.37
C ALA A 140 12.05 -22.63 22.98
N PRO A 141 13.10 -23.44 22.77
CA PRO A 141 14.45 -23.09 23.18
C PRO A 141 14.94 -21.88 22.38
N LEU A 142 15.33 -20.83 23.10
CA LEU A 142 15.87 -19.60 22.53
C LEU A 142 17.40 -19.62 22.62
N PRO A 143 18.10 -18.99 21.66
CA PRO A 143 19.56 -18.98 21.66
C PRO A 143 20.10 -18.25 22.90
N GLU A 144 21.13 -18.83 23.52
CA GLU A 144 21.94 -18.15 24.53
C GLU A 144 22.76 -17.02 23.89
N LYS A 145 23.34 -16.15 24.73
CA LYS A 145 24.01 -14.90 24.33
C LYS A 145 24.93 -15.10 23.11
N GLY A 146 24.70 -14.34 22.04
CA GLY A 146 25.54 -14.33 20.83
C GLY A 146 24.96 -14.99 19.57
N GLY A 147 23.82 -15.70 19.65
CA GLY A 147 23.23 -16.44 18.51
C GLY A 147 21.93 -15.89 17.90
N GLN A 148 21.47 -14.71 18.33
CA GLN A 148 20.10 -14.24 18.07
C GLN A 148 19.79 -14.01 16.58
N ILE A 149 20.68 -13.32 15.85
CA ILE A 149 20.46 -13.02 14.42
C ILE A 149 20.38 -14.32 13.62
N ARG A 150 21.25 -15.29 13.92
CA ARG A 150 21.25 -16.59 13.24
C ARG A 150 19.95 -17.34 13.48
N PHE A 151 19.48 -17.39 14.72
CA PHE A 151 18.17 -17.96 15.06
C PHE A 151 17.03 -17.26 14.32
N TRP A 152 17.03 -15.92 14.27
CA TRP A 152 16.00 -15.15 13.56
C TRP A 152 15.97 -15.51 12.06
N VAL A 153 17.15 -15.61 11.43
CA VAL A 153 17.28 -16.02 10.03
C VAL A 153 16.80 -17.47 9.84
N ASP A 154 17.21 -18.39 10.70
CA ASP A 154 16.87 -19.81 10.58
C ASP A 154 15.35 -20.07 10.73
N VAL A 155 14.69 -19.34 11.61
CA VAL A 155 13.22 -19.39 11.78
C VAL A 155 12.50 -18.71 10.61
N THR A 156 13.02 -17.57 10.13
CA THR A 156 12.37 -16.75 9.09
C THR A 156 12.50 -17.35 7.69
N ARG A 157 13.64 -17.97 7.36
CA ARG A 157 13.94 -18.53 6.02
C ARG A 157 12.89 -19.52 5.51
N PRO A 158 12.42 -20.53 6.26
CA PRO A 158 11.37 -21.43 5.80
C PRO A 158 10.01 -20.71 5.65
N ILE A 159 9.74 -19.69 6.47
CA ILE A 159 8.52 -18.91 6.42
C ILE A 159 8.50 -18.04 5.16
N LEU A 160 9.61 -17.36 4.84
CA LEU A 160 9.77 -16.63 3.58
C LEU A 160 9.55 -17.54 2.37
N ARG A 161 10.06 -18.78 2.41
CA ARG A 161 9.86 -19.75 1.33
C ARG A 161 8.38 -20.11 1.14
N ARG A 162 7.63 -20.29 2.23
CA ARG A 162 6.17 -20.54 2.17
C ARG A 162 5.38 -19.30 1.73
N MET A 163 5.84 -18.12 2.11
CA MET A 163 5.22 -16.84 1.76
C MET A 163 5.57 -16.35 0.35
N ARG A 164 6.44 -17.04 -0.39
CA ARG A 164 6.89 -16.59 -1.72
C ARG A 164 5.74 -16.34 -2.69
N ALA A 165 4.72 -17.21 -2.68
CA ALA A 165 3.52 -17.02 -3.49
C ALA A 165 2.74 -15.76 -3.08
N VAL A 166 2.61 -15.49 -1.78
CA VAL A 166 1.98 -14.27 -1.25
C VAL A 166 2.76 -13.03 -1.69
N LEU A 167 4.09 -13.05 -1.63
CA LEU A 167 4.92 -11.92 -2.06
C LEU A 167 4.74 -11.61 -3.55
N VAL A 168 4.74 -12.64 -4.41
CA VAL A 168 4.49 -12.47 -5.85
C VAL A 168 3.09 -11.93 -6.10
N LEU A 169 2.09 -12.47 -5.41
CA LEU A 169 0.70 -12.02 -5.52
C LEU A 169 0.55 -10.56 -5.11
N GLN A 170 1.21 -10.14 -4.03
CA GLN A 170 1.18 -8.74 -3.57
C GLN A 170 1.88 -7.79 -4.55
N GLY A 171 2.99 -8.22 -5.16
CA GLY A 171 3.63 -7.45 -6.23
C GLY A 171 2.72 -7.30 -7.46
N PHE A 172 2.06 -8.39 -7.86
CA PHE A 172 1.09 -8.37 -8.96
C PHE A 172 -0.10 -7.45 -8.66
N PHE A 173 -0.74 -7.58 -7.49
CA PHE A 173 -1.86 -6.72 -7.10
C PHE A 173 -1.44 -5.26 -6.99
N GLY A 174 -0.28 -4.96 -6.40
CA GLY A 174 0.25 -3.61 -6.32
C GLY A 174 0.52 -2.99 -7.70
N THR A 175 1.07 -3.77 -8.63
CA THR A 175 1.30 -3.35 -10.03
C THR A 175 -0.01 -3.14 -10.78
N TYR A 176 -0.95 -4.07 -10.64
CA TYR A 176 -2.25 -4.01 -11.32
C TYR A 176 -3.09 -2.83 -10.82
N LEU A 177 -3.14 -2.64 -9.49
CA LEU A 177 -3.91 -1.55 -8.91
C LEU A 177 -3.35 -0.18 -9.33
N SER A 178 -2.03 -0.03 -9.29
CA SER A 178 -1.38 1.22 -9.67
C SER A 178 -1.49 1.51 -11.17
N SER A 179 -1.44 0.50 -12.05
CA SER A 179 -1.69 0.69 -13.48
C SER A 179 -3.13 1.14 -13.75
N ARG A 180 -4.11 0.56 -13.04
CA ARG A 180 -5.51 0.97 -13.13
C ARG A 180 -5.74 2.38 -12.61
N HIS A 181 -5.12 2.73 -11.48
CA HIS A 181 -5.16 4.09 -10.95
C HIS A 181 -4.59 5.10 -11.95
N PHE A 182 -3.47 4.78 -12.61
CA PHE A 182 -2.89 5.62 -13.65
C PHE A 182 -3.83 5.80 -14.85
N GLN A 183 -4.44 4.71 -15.34
CA GLN A 183 -5.39 4.78 -16.46
C GLN A 183 -6.61 5.66 -16.14
N THR A 184 -7.23 5.46 -14.97
CA THR A 184 -8.36 6.29 -14.53
C THR A 184 -7.95 7.75 -14.37
N TYR A 185 -6.75 8.01 -13.87
CA TYR A 185 -6.22 9.38 -13.76
C TYR A 185 -6.02 10.03 -15.14
N THR A 186 -5.41 9.33 -16.10
CA THR A 186 -5.21 9.89 -17.46
C THR A 186 -6.54 10.21 -18.13
N GLN A 187 -7.53 9.32 -18.01
CA GLN A 187 -8.86 9.54 -18.54
C GLN A 187 -9.56 10.75 -17.88
N LEU A 188 -9.37 10.92 -16.57
CA LEU A 188 -9.92 12.05 -15.84
C LEU A 188 -9.31 13.39 -16.27
N VAL A 189 -7.98 13.39 -16.48
CA VAL A 189 -7.24 14.56 -16.97
C VAL A 189 -7.69 14.93 -18.38
N GLU A 190 -7.85 13.95 -19.27
CA GLU A 190 -8.35 14.16 -20.64
C GLU A 190 -9.75 14.77 -20.65
N MET A 191 -10.69 14.22 -19.86
CA MET A 191 -12.05 14.78 -19.71
C MET A 191 -12.02 16.21 -19.19
N THR A 192 -11.12 16.51 -18.26
CA THR A 192 -10.99 17.85 -17.66
C THR A 192 -10.52 18.89 -18.65
N PHE A 193 -9.49 18.57 -19.45
CA PHE A 193 -9.03 19.48 -20.49
C PHE A 193 -10.01 19.59 -21.67
N ALA A 194 -10.76 18.52 -21.99
CA ALA A 194 -11.81 18.56 -22.99
C ALA A 194 -12.96 19.49 -22.57
N SER A 195 -13.50 19.32 -21.36
CA SER A 195 -14.56 20.19 -20.83
C SER A 195 -14.11 21.65 -20.73
N HIS A 196 -12.88 21.90 -20.28
CA HIS A 196 -12.36 23.27 -20.20
C HIS A 196 -12.23 23.94 -21.58
N ARG A 197 -11.91 23.16 -22.63
CA ARG A 197 -11.84 23.68 -24.00
C ARG A 197 -13.22 24.01 -24.56
N GLU A 198 -14.26 23.27 -24.19
CA GLU A 198 -15.64 23.54 -24.60
C GLU A 198 -16.14 24.83 -23.93
N GLU A 199 -15.90 25.01 -22.63
CA GLU A 199 -16.27 26.25 -21.91
C GLU A 199 -15.57 27.52 -22.45
N LEU A 200 -14.42 27.40 -23.10
CA LEU A 200 -13.72 28.53 -23.74
C LEU A 200 -14.24 28.87 -25.14
N LYS A 201 -15.09 28.03 -25.73
CA LYS A 201 -15.67 28.25 -27.07
C LYS A 201 -17.08 28.83 -27.04
N ASP A 202 -17.76 28.73 -25.90
CA ASP A 202 -19.08 29.32 -25.62
C ASP A 202 -18.93 30.75 -25.06
#